data_AF-A0A819U1Y3-F1
#
_entry.id   AF-A0A819U1Y3-F1
#
_cell.length_a   1.000
_cell.length_b   1.000
_cell.length_c   1.000
_cell.angle_alpha   90.00
_cell.angle_beta   90.00
_cell.angle_gamma   90.00
#
_symmetry.space_group_name_H-M   'P 1'
#
loop_
_entity.id
_entity.type
_entity.pdbx_description
1 polymer ?
#
loop_
_entity_poly.entity_id
_entity_poly.type
_entity_poly.pdbx_seq_one_letter_code
_entity_poly.pdbx_strand_id
1 'polypeptide(L)'
;MKYLFYFIFLHLIIAIPQINLHNTGWVNENENNDVLQHDCLRIDVLNQEENVSHEIIFYCMSELPSKFHIEKNDVFPKFTFDQLSKQNITSQQLYLWSTPIDIIEDYQFYLNQLSISDDLVLSKKIFYNCTLPRFGSMCQYEIDYYHSNYMSLFEMINDFYHIYKYNPTNFTCYTHLQCNRGNSPACLDWTEICNGQIDCLDGGFDEEYCWQLEINECNENEYRCTNGPCIAKSFFQDDIYAPDCLDGSDEIQKSFVIQANCFQEMPS
;
A
#
# COMPACT_ATOMS: atom_id res chain seq x y z
N MET A 1 53.08 8.92 33.23
CA MET A 1 52.07 9.20 32.18
C MET A 1 50.87 8.31 32.44
N LYS A 2 49.76 8.86 32.96
CA LYS A 2 48.49 8.13 33.10
C LYS A 2 47.74 8.29 31.78
N TYR A 3 47.59 7.22 31.02
CA TYR A 3 46.76 7.22 29.82
C TYR A 3 45.30 7.02 30.23
N LEU A 4 44.47 8.03 29.99
CA LEU A 4 43.03 7.98 30.14
C LEU A 4 42.44 7.40 28.85
N PHE A 5 41.95 6.16 28.91
CA PHE A 5 41.19 5.56 27.81
C PHE A 5 39.75 6.08 27.88
N TYR A 6 39.38 6.92 26.93
CA TYR A 6 37.98 7.33 26.72
C TYR A 6 37.27 6.22 25.95
N PHE A 7 36.35 5.51 26.60
CA PHE A 7 35.42 4.60 25.91
C PHE A 7 34.27 5.44 25.36
N ILE A 8 34.27 5.66 24.05
CA ILE A 8 33.11 6.21 23.34
C ILE A 8 32.12 5.05 23.21
N PHE A 9 31.08 5.06 24.03
CA PHE A 9 29.91 4.21 23.80
C PHE A 9 29.18 4.75 22.57
N LEU A 10 29.52 4.21 21.40
CA LEU A 10 28.66 4.30 20.23
C LEU A 10 27.37 3.54 20.58
N HIS A 11 26.26 4.27 20.73
CA HIS A 11 24.95 3.66 20.83
C HIS A 11 24.71 2.88 19.53
N LEU A 12 24.77 1.55 19.63
CA LEU A 12 24.30 0.68 18.57
C LEU A 12 22.79 0.90 18.45
N ILE A 13 22.37 1.62 17.41
CA ILE A 13 20.97 1.68 17.01
C ILE A 13 20.70 0.36 16.31
N ILE A 14 20.06 -0.57 17.03
CA ILE A 14 19.50 -1.76 16.40
C ILE A 14 18.23 -1.30 15.70
N ALA A 15 18.28 -1.13 14.38
CA ALA A 15 17.07 -0.93 13.60
C ALA A 15 16.36 -2.27 13.47
N ILE A 16 15.09 -2.30 13.85
CA ILE A 16 14.21 -3.46 13.63
C ILE A 16 13.38 -3.11 12.40
N PRO A 17 13.23 -4.01 11.41
CA PRO A 17 12.38 -3.76 10.26
C PRO A 17 10.96 -3.40 10.74
N GLN A 18 10.47 -2.25 10.28
CA GLN A 18 9.13 -1.78 10.64
C GLN A 18 8.16 -2.17 9.54
N ILE A 19 7.03 -2.78 9.93
CA ILE A 19 5.90 -3.06 9.05
C ILE A 19 4.79 -2.11 9.46
N ASN A 20 4.62 -1.04 8.70
CA ASN A 20 3.62 -0.02 8.96
C ASN A 20 2.31 -0.40 8.28
N LEU A 21 1.42 -1.04 9.05
CA LEU A 21 0.07 -1.38 8.62
C LEU A 21 -0.90 -0.27 9.06
N HIS A 22 -1.73 0.18 8.14
CA HIS A 22 -2.70 1.27 8.28
C HIS A 22 -4.09 0.81 7.85
N ASN A 23 -5.11 1.63 8.15
CA ASN A 23 -6.49 1.40 7.73
C ASN A 23 -7.00 0.00 8.12
N THR A 24 -6.70 -0.42 9.34
CA THR A 24 -7.05 -1.73 9.92
C THR A 24 -8.46 -1.78 10.51
N GLY A 25 -9.17 -0.64 10.51
CA GLY A 25 -10.56 -0.57 10.91
C GLY A 25 -11.47 -1.21 9.86
N TRP A 26 -12.24 -2.22 10.26
CA TRP A 26 -13.23 -2.84 9.36
C TRP A 26 -14.50 -1.97 9.31
N VAL A 27 -14.82 -1.44 8.14
CA VAL A 27 -16.12 -0.80 7.90
C VAL A 27 -17.19 -1.89 7.82
N ASN A 28 -18.34 -1.65 8.45
CA ASN A 28 -19.44 -2.62 8.44
C ASN A 28 -19.93 -2.89 7.01
N GLU A 29 -20.25 -4.16 6.73
CA GLU A 29 -20.75 -4.69 5.44
C GLU A 29 -22.00 -3.97 4.86
N ASN A 30 -22.57 -2.98 5.57
CA ASN A 30 -23.87 -2.35 5.26
C ASN A 30 -23.77 -0.91 4.73
N GLU A 31 -22.60 -0.30 4.66
CA GLU A 31 -22.44 1.06 4.12
C GLU A 31 -21.73 1.01 2.76
N ASN A 32 -22.56 0.86 1.72
CA ASN A 32 -22.25 0.97 0.29
C ASN A 32 -21.27 -0.05 -0.31
N ASN A 33 -21.59 -0.49 -1.53
CA ASN A 33 -20.74 -1.33 -2.39
C ASN A 33 -19.47 -0.59 -2.90
N ASP A 34 -19.00 0.42 -2.18
CA ASP A 34 -17.78 1.13 -2.53
C ASP A 34 -16.59 0.21 -2.21
N VAL A 35 -15.55 0.29 -3.04
CA VAL A 35 -14.35 -0.54 -2.95
C VAL A 35 -13.72 -0.38 -1.56
N LEU A 36 -13.94 -1.36 -0.68
CA LEU A 36 -13.44 -1.32 0.68
C LEU A 36 -11.97 -1.71 0.69
N GLN A 37 -11.09 -0.70 0.67
CA GLN A 37 -9.67 -0.89 0.95
C GLN A 37 -9.44 -0.95 2.47
N HIS A 38 -8.75 -1.99 2.94
CA HIS A 38 -8.37 -2.13 4.36
C HIS A 38 -7.01 -2.83 4.51
N ASP A 39 -6.45 -2.78 5.72
CA ASP A 39 -5.17 -3.40 6.09
C ASP A 39 -4.06 -3.04 5.09
N CYS A 40 -3.82 -1.75 4.93
CA CYS A 40 -2.90 -1.18 3.96
C CYS A 40 -1.45 -1.21 4.46
N LEU A 41 -0.55 -1.80 3.66
CA LEU A 41 0.88 -1.69 3.85
C LEU A 41 1.42 -0.45 3.16
N ARG A 42 2.20 0.33 3.88
CA ARG A 42 2.94 1.46 3.31
C ARG A 42 4.33 1.00 2.86
N ILE A 43 4.62 1.09 1.57
CA ILE A 43 5.92 0.76 0.99
C ILE A 43 6.57 2.06 0.55
N ASP A 44 7.80 2.28 1.02
CA ASP A 44 8.65 3.39 0.57
C ASP A 44 9.45 2.90 -0.64
N VAL A 45 9.22 3.53 -1.79
CA VAL A 45 9.97 3.23 -3.01
C VAL A 45 11.19 4.16 -3.01
N LEU A 46 12.30 3.65 -2.48
CA LEU A 46 13.56 4.39 -2.47
C LEU A 46 14.11 4.46 -3.88
N ASN A 47 14.07 5.64 -4.48
CA ASN A 47 14.77 5.90 -5.71
C ASN A 47 16.26 6.15 -5.41
N GLN A 48 17.16 5.48 -6.15
CA GLN A 48 18.61 5.55 -5.88
C GLN A 48 19.25 6.90 -6.26
N GLU A 49 18.49 7.82 -6.86
CA GLU A 49 18.97 9.14 -7.23
C GLU A 49 18.60 10.19 -6.18
N GLU A 50 19.63 10.86 -5.63
CA GLU A 50 19.63 11.71 -4.43
C GLU A 50 18.73 12.98 -4.45
N ASN A 51 17.79 13.13 -5.40
CA ASN A 51 17.00 14.35 -5.55
C ASN A 51 15.54 14.18 -5.99
N VAL A 52 14.96 12.98 -5.94
CA VAL A 52 13.60 12.74 -6.42
C VAL A 52 12.66 12.32 -5.29
N SER A 53 11.38 12.66 -5.43
CA SER A 53 10.24 12.37 -4.56
C SER A 53 10.37 11.03 -3.83
N HIS A 54 10.09 11.01 -2.52
CA HIS A 54 9.81 9.73 -1.86
C HIS A 54 8.40 9.32 -2.26
N GLU A 55 8.27 8.33 -3.14
CA GLU A 55 6.98 7.78 -3.50
C GLU A 55 6.55 6.77 -2.43
N ILE A 56 5.33 6.95 -1.94
CA ILE A 56 4.74 6.11 -0.92
C ILE A 56 3.59 5.35 -1.57
N ILE A 57 3.79 4.06 -1.78
CA ILE A 57 2.76 3.19 -2.33
C ILE A 57 1.99 2.53 -1.20
N PHE A 58 0.66 2.59 -1.29
CA PHE A 58 -0.23 1.86 -0.41
C PHE A 58 -0.66 0.56 -1.08
N TYR A 59 -0.27 -0.56 -0.47
CA TYR A 59 -0.78 -1.87 -0.85
C TYR A 59 -1.89 -2.27 0.11
N CYS A 60 -3.15 -2.08 -0.31
CA CYS A 60 -4.34 -2.37 0.49
C CYS A 60 -5.03 -3.64 0.00
N MET A 61 -5.64 -4.37 0.93
CA MET A 61 -6.57 -5.44 0.58
C MET A 61 -7.91 -4.88 0.16
N SER A 62 -8.51 -5.47 -0.89
CA SER A 62 -9.80 -5.06 -1.46
C SER A 62 -10.90 -6.12 -1.25
N GLU A 63 -10.56 -7.25 -0.64
CA GLU A 63 -11.49 -8.35 -0.36
C GLU A 63 -12.08 -8.21 1.03
N LEU A 64 -13.38 -8.50 1.20
CA LEU A 64 -14.00 -8.41 2.52
C LEU A 64 -13.29 -9.29 3.58
N PRO A 65 -13.10 -8.81 4.82
CA PRO A 65 -12.51 -9.58 5.91
C PRO A 65 -13.20 -10.93 6.15
N SER A 66 -14.50 -11.03 5.87
CA SER A 66 -15.29 -12.26 6.01
C SER A 66 -14.89 -13.38 5.04
N LYS A 67 -14.20 -13.05 3.93
CA LYS A 67 -13.62 -14.05 3.01
C LYS A 67 -12.37 -14.71 3.58
N PHE A 68 -11.67 -14.04 4.49
CA PHE A 68 -10.49 -14.57 5.15
C PHE A 68 -10.92 -15.40 6.36
N HIS A 69 -10.54 -16.68 6.37
CA HIS A 69 -10.64 -17.50 7.57
C HIS A 69 -9.56 -17.08 8.57
N ILE A 70 -9.77 -15.96 9.26
CA ILE A 70 -8.89 -15.51 10.33
C ILE A 70 -9.08 -16.46 11.51
N GLU A 71 -8.12 -17.37 11.71
CA GLU A 71 -8.10 -18.21 12.90
C GLU A 71 -7.98 -17.32 14.13
N LYS A 72 -8.99 -17.39 15.01
CA LYS A 72 -8.91 -16.74 16.33
C LYS A 72 -7.88 -17.47 17.17
N ASN A 73 -6.63 -17.06 17.05
CA ASN A 73 -5.54 -17.63 17.83
C ASN A 73 -5.50 -16.97 19.21
N ASP A 74 -5.90 -17.71 20.24
CA ASP A 74 -5.69 -17.33 21.65
C ASP A 74 -4.22 -17.50 22.10
N VAL A 75 -3.32 -17.79 21.15
CA VAL A 75 -1.88 -17.97 21.37
C VAL A 75 -1.21 -16.66 21.80
N PHE A 76 -1.68 -15.52 21.29
CA PHE A 76 -1.07 -14.23 21.58
C PHE A 76 -1.66 -13.59 22.84
N PRO A 77 -0.83 -13.05 23.76
CA PRO A 77 -1.31 -12.28 24.90
C PRO A 77 -2.16 -11.08 24.45
N LYS A 78 -3.30 -10.90 25.10
CA LYS A 78 -4.23 -9.81 24.83
C LYS A 78 -4.29 -8.88 26.04
N PHE A 79 -4.27 -7.58 25.79
CA PHE A 79 -4.36 -6.56 26.82
C PHE A 79 -5.43 -5.55 26.44
N THR A 80 -6.11 -4.97 27.42
CA THR A 80 -6.89 -3.75 27.17
C THR A 80 -5.98 -2.53 27.25
N PHE A 81 -6.38 -1.42 26.63
CA PHE A 81 -5.64 -0.15 26.77
C PHE A 81 -5.49 0.28 28.24
N ASP A 82 -6.49 0.04 29.08
CA ASP A 82 -6.40 0.25 30.53
C ASP A 82 -5.31 -0.61 31.21
N GLN A 83 -5.17 -1.87 30.80
CA GLN A 83 -4.12 -2.74 31.32
C GLN A 83 -2.73 -2.28 30.88
N LEU A 84 -2.58 -1.86 29.63
CA LEU A 84 -1.32 -1.31 29.10
C LEU A 84 -0.91 -0.03 29.84
N SER A 85 -1.86 0.90 30.05
CA SER A 85 -1.57 2.17 30.74
C SER A 85 -1.20 1.94 32.20
N LYS A 86 -1.85 0.99 32.88
CA LYS A 86 -1.50 0.61 34.26
C LYS A 86 -0.11 -0.01 34.38
N GLN A 87 0.40 -0.60 33.31
CA GLN A 87 1.77 -1.11 33.22
C GLN A 87 2.78 -0.05 32.75
N ASN A 88 2.36 1.21 32.59
CA ASN A 88 3.17 2.32 32.06
C ASN A 88 3.75 2.03 30.66
N ILE A 89 3.03 1.26 29.83
CA ILE A 89 3.45 1.01 28.46
C ILE A 89 3.19 2.26 27.62
N THR A 90 4.20 2.69 26.86
CA THR A 90 4.09 3.83 25.96
C THR A 90 3.71 3.40 24.54
N SER A 91 3.12 4.31 23.77
CA SER A 91 2.81 4.09 22.34
C SER A 91 4.06 3.75 21.52
N GLN A 92 5.23 4.26 21.92
CA GLN A 92 6.52 3.92 21.30
C GLN A 92 6.86 2.43 21.48
N GLN A 93 6.47 1.80 22.59
CA GLN A 93 6.70 0.37 22.77
C GLN A 93 5.79 -0.45 21.85
N LEU A 94 4.53 -0.04 21.67
CA LEU A 94 3.62 -0.68 20.72
C LEU A 94 4.16 -0.60 19.28
N TYR A 95 4.73 0.55 18.90
CA TYR A 95 5.42 0.72 17.62
C TYR A 95 6.51 -0.33 17.41
N LEU A 96 7.33 -0.60 18.44
CA LEU A 96 8.37 -1.64 18.38
C LEU A 96 7.83 -3.08 18.39
N TRP A 97 6.55 -3.29 18.67
CA TRP A 97 5.88 -4.60 18.69
C TRP A 97 5.07 -4.86 17.42
N SER A 98 5.40 -4.21 16.30
CA SER A 98 4.72 -4.43 15.00
C SER A 98 3.22 -4.20 15.06
N THR A 99 2.81 -3.28 15.95
CA THR A 99 1.42 -2.87 16.09
C THR A 99 1.04 -1.99 14.90
N PRO A 100 -0.15 -2.18 14.30
CA PRO A 100 -0.66 -1.25 13.29
C PRO A 100 -0.69 0.19 13.78
N ILE A 101 -0.43 1.12 12.88
CA ILE A 101 -0.33 2.56 13.20
C ILE A 101 -1.63 3.07 13.81
N ASP A 102 -2.79 2.68 13.27
CA ASP A 102 -4.10 3.13 13.79
C ASP A 102 -4.29 2.76 15.28
N ILE A 103 -3.83 1.56 15.68
CA ILE A 103 -3.93 1.10 17.08
C ILE A 103 -2.98 1.90 17.99
N ILE A 104 -1.78 2.24 17.48
CA ILE A 104 -0.81 3.07 18.22
C ILE A 104 -1.37 4.48 18.42
N GLU A 105 -1.97 5.06 17.38
CA GLU A 105 -2.59 6.38 17.42
C GLU A 105 -3.77 6.40 18.39
N ASP A 106 -4.64 5.39 18.33
CA ASP A 106 -5.75 5.24 19.28
C ASP A 106 -5.27 5.08 20.72
N TYR A 107 -4.18 4.33 20.95
CA TYR A 107 -3.61 4.18 22.28
C TYR A 107 -2.99 5.48 22.79
N GLN A 108 -2.27 6.21 21.93
CA GLN A 108 -1.74 7.53 22.28
C GLN A 108 -2.86 8.52 22.59
N PHE A 109 -3.94 8.49 21.81
CA PHE A 109 -5.12 9.30 22.05
C PHE A 109 -5.76 8.95 23.40
N TYR A 110 -5.94 7.66 23.70
CA TYR A 110 -6.40 7.18 25.01
C TYR A 110 -5.51 7.70 26.15
N LEU A 111 -4.18 7.59 26.04
CA LEU A 111 -3.24 8.08 27.05
C LEU A 111 -3.37 9.58 27.29
N ASN A 112 -3.58 10.37 26.23
CA ASN A 112 -3.78 11.82 26.34
C ASN A 112 -5.09 12.14 27.07
N GLN A 113 -6.14 11.34 26.86
CA GLN A 113 -7.47 11.55 27.45
C GLN A 113 -7.62 11.09 28.90
N LEU A 114 -6.69 10.26 29.42
CA LEU A 114 -6.71 9.78 30.82
C LEU A 114 -6.85 10.91 31.86
N SER A 115 -6.42 12.13 31.52
CA SER A 115 -6.49 13.29 32.41
C SER A 115 -7.80 14.10 32.30
N ILE A 116 -8.62 13.85 31.27
CA ILE A 116 -9.74 14.70 30.85
C ILE A 116 -11.09 13.98 30.98
N SER A 117 -11.14 12.68 30.67
CA SER A 117 -12.38 11.89 30.73
C SER A 117 -12.10 10.39 30.78
N ASP A 118 -12.90 9.65 31.55
CA ASP A 118 -12.96 8.19 31.46
C ASP A 118 -13.66 7.79 30.15
N ASP A 119 -12.94 7.81 29.01
CA ASP A 119 -13.45 7.17 27.79
C ASP A 119 -13.49 5.65 27.98
N LEU A 120 -14.66 5.18 28.42
CA LEU A 120 -14.96 3.78 28.68
C LEU A 120 -14.91 2.90 27.41
N VAL A 121 -14.92 3.49 26.22
CA VAL A 121 -14.87 2.75 24.95
C VAL A 121 -13.42 2.37 24.64
N LEU A 122 -12.52 3.37 24.60
CA LEU A 122 -11.10 3.12 24.31
C LEU A 122 -10.40 2.32 25.40
N SER A 123 -10.74 2.53 26.68
CA SER A 123 -10.17 1.75 27.78
C SER A 123 -10.40 0.23 27.64
N LYS A 124 -11.47 -0.18 26.96
CA LYS A 124 -11.83 -1.58 26.68
C LYS A 124 -11.29 -2.10 25.35
N LYS A 125 -10.68 -1.24 24.52
CA LYS A 125 -10.11 -1.66 23.23
C LYS A 125 -9.01 -2.69 23.48
N ILE A 126 -9.07 -3.79 22.72
CA ILE A 126 -8.16 -4.93 22.86
C ILE A 126 -6.96 -4.72 21.95
N PHE A 127 -5.78 -4.87 22.54
CA PHE A 127 -4.48 -4.94 21.91
C PHE A 127 -3.98 -6.38 21.90
N TYR A 128 -3.50 -6.84 20.75
CA TYR A 128 -2.86 -8.15 20.58
C TYR A 128 -1.35 -7.96 20.56
N ASN A 129 -0.65 -8.55 21.53
CA ASN A 129 0.80 -8.43 21.65
C ASN A 129 1.48 -9.55 20.87
N CYS A 130 1.76 -9.31 19.59
CA CYS A 130 2.67 -10.13 18.80
C CYS A 130 4.00 -9.41 18.58
N THR A 131 4.96 -10.18 18.07
CA THR A 131 6.23 -9.69 17.57
C THR A 131 6.42 -10.26 16.17
N LEU A 132 7.27 -9.61 15.36
CA LEU A 132 7.70 -10.14 14.08
C LEU A 132 8.08 -11.62 14.18
N PRO A 133 7.73 -12.45 13.16
CA PRO A 133 7.22 -12.04 11.84
C PRO A 133 5.70 -11.80 11.77
N ARG A 134 4.97 -11.96 12.87
CA ARG A 134 3.52 -11.79 12.92
C ARG A 134 3.14 -10.33 13.15
N PHE A 135 2.18 -9.82 12.39
CA PHE A 135 1.70 -8.44 12.46
C PHE A 135 0.20 -8.34 12.15
N GLY A 136 -0.36 -7.14 12.31
CA GLY A 136 -1.78 -6.87 12.09
C GLY A 136 -2.56 -6.64 13.39
N SER A 137 -3.79 -6.16 13.28
CA SER A 137 -4.64 -5.78 14.41
C SER A 137 -4.97 -6.95 15.35
N MET A 138 -4.92 -8.17 14.85
CA MET A 138 -5.12 -9.42 15.57
C MET A 138 -3.93 -10.39 15.39
N CYS A 139 -2.77 -9.90 14.96
CA CYS A 139 -1.59 -10.72 14.65
C CYS A 139 -1.85 -11.77 13.57
N GLN A 140 -2.73 -11.45 12.62
CA GLN A 140 -3.26 -12.37 11.62
C GLN A 140 -2.33 -12.57 10.42
N TYR A 141 -1.43 -11.63 10.14
CA TYR A 141 -0.55 -11.66 8.97
C TYR A 141 0.85 -12.14 9.34
N GLU A 142 1.51 -12.82 8.41
CA GLU A 142 2.92 -13.22 8.47
C GLU A 142 3.52 -13.02 7.08
N ILE A 143 4.79 -12.64 7.02
CA ILE A 143 5.55 -12.65 5.77
C ILE A 143 6.21 -14.02 5.62
N ASP A 144 5.87 -14.76 4.57
CA ASP A 144 6.39 -16.10 4.29
C ASP A 144 7.93 -16.16 4.25
N TYR A 145 8.57 -15.06 3.82
CA TYR A 145 10.02 -14.91 3.68
C TYR A 145 10.60 -13.84 4.62
N TYR A 146 10.26 -13.90 5.91
CA TYR A 146 10.88 -13.01 6.90
C TYR A 146 12.31 -13.44 7.26
N HIS A 147 13.25 -12.49 7.20
CA HIS A 147 14.58 -12.67 7.78
C HIS A 147 14.93 -11.47 8.67
N SER A 148 15.29 -11.74 9.92
CA SER A 148 15.63 -10.72 10.93
C SER A 148 16.87 -9.88 10.60
N ASN A 149 17.55 -10.17 9.49
CA ASN A 149 18.78 -9.49 9.08
C ASN A 149 18.50 -8.26 8.19
N TYR A 150 17.29 -8.15 7.63
CA TYR A 150 16.90 -7.00 6.81
C TYR A 150 16.46 -5.83 7.69
N MET A 151 16.77 -4.62 7.23
CA MET A 151 16.51 -3.38 7.95
C MET A 151 15.12 -2.82 7.65
N SER A 152 14.50 -3.21 6.53
CA SER A 152 13.19 -2.71 6.10
C SER A 152 12.39 -3.75 5.31
N LEU A 153 11.07 -3.54 5.19
CA LEU A 153 10.21 -4.32 4.30
C LEU A 153 10.64 -4.20 2.83
N PHE A 154 11.12 -3.02 2.43
CA PHE A 154 11.63 -2.79 1.08
C PHE A 154 12.84 -3.68 0.77
N GLU A 155 13.81 -3.78 1.68
CA GLU A 155 14.96 -4.68 1.51
C GLU A 155 14.53 -6.15 1.38
N MET A 156 13.55 -6.57 2.19
CA MET A 156 12.99 -7.92 2.10
C MET A 156 12.36 -8.20 0.72
N ILE A 157 11.55 -7.26 0.22
CA ILE A 157 10.90 -7.38 -1.09
C ILE A 157 11.94 -7.41 -2.21
N ASN A 158 12.92 -6.51 -2.17
CA ASN A 158 13.96 -6.43 -3.19
C ASN A 158 14.81 -7.71 -3.24
N ASP A 159 15.24 -8.23 -2.09
CA ASP A 159 16.01 -9.46 -2.02
C ASP A 159 15.20 -10.68 -2.48
N PHE A 160 13.91 -10.75 -2.14
CA PHE A 160 13.01 -11.77 -2.66
C PHE A 160 13.02 -11.81 -4.19
N TYR A 161 12.86 -10.65 -4.85
CA TYR A 161 12.87 -10.57 -6.32
C TYR A 161 14.25 -10.78 -6.95
N HIS A 162 15.33 -10.49 -6.22
CA HIS A 162 16.68 -10.83 -6.66
C HIS A 162 16.96 -12.34 -6.62
N ILE A 163 16.54 -13.03 -5.56
CA ILE A 163 16.79 -14.46 -5.36
C ILE A 163 15.84 -15.30 -6.22
N TYR A 164 14.55 -14.99 -6.17
CA TYR A 164 13.52 -15.68 -6.92
C TYR A 164 13.29 -14.90 -8.19
N LYS A 165 13.91 -15.37 -9.29
CA LYS A 165 13.68 -14.81 -10.63
C LYS A 165 12.17 -14.72 -10.89
N TYR A 166 11.63 -13.52 -10.75
CA TYR A 166 10.22 -13.27 -10.97
C TYR A 166 9.90 -13.60 -12.42
N ASN A 167 9.14 -14.69 -12.59
CA ASN A 167 8.45 -14.90 -13.85
C ASN A 167 7.08 -14.25 -13.64
N PRO A 168 6.82 -13.08 -14.23
CA PRO A 168 5.51 -12.45 -14.14
C PRO A 168 4.43 -13.48 -14.47
N THR A 169 3.45 -13.62 -13.58
CA THR A 169 2.27 -14.44 -13.88
C THR A 169 1.63 -13.86 -15.13
N ASN A 170 1.39 -14.71 -16.13
CA ASN A 170 1.31 -14.25 -17.50
C ASN A 170 0.23 -13.21 -17.80
N PHE A 171 -0.85 -13.06 -17.01
CA PHE A 171 -1.84 -12.01 -17.22
C PHE A 171 -2.59 -11.73 -15.90
N THR A 172 -2.70 -10.46 -15.49
CA THR A 172 -3.74 -10.01 -14.55
C THR A 172 -4.97 -9.63 -15.37
N CYS A 173 -6.16 -10.00 -14.89
CA CYS A 173 -7.39 -9.73 -15.62
C CYS A 173 -8.13 -8.61 -14.90
N TYR A 174 -8.54 -7.57 -15.63
CA TYR A 174 -9.45 -6.58 -15.10
C TYR A 174 -10.83 -7.21 -14.91
N THR A 175 -11.28 -7.31 -13.65
CA THR A 175 -12.52 -8.04 -13.31
C THR A 175 -13.72 -7.14 -13.04
N HIS A 176 -13.51 -5.82 -12.99
CA HIS A 176 -14.57 -4.86 -12.69
C HIS A 176 -15.41 -4.48 -13.93
N LEU A 177 -14.97 -4.86 -15.13
CA LEU A 177 -15.72 -4.73 -16.37
C LEU A 177 -16.11 -6.11 -16.90
N GLN A 178 -17.39 -6.30 -17.19
CA GLN A 178 -17.85 -7.52 -17.88
C GLN A 178 -17.53 -7.39 -19.37
N CYS A 179 -16.57 -8.18 -19.83
CA CYS A 179 -16.04 -8.14 -21.18
C CYS A 179 -15.89 -9.56 -21.73
N ASN A 180 -16.51 -9.85 -22.87
CA ASN A 180 -16.33 -11.12 -23.56
C ASN A 180 -15.24 -11.00 -24.62
N ARG A 181 -14.04 -11.52 -24.32
CA ARG A 181 -12.91 -11.56 -25.27
C ARG A 181 -12.81 -12.85 -26.10
N GLY A 182 -13.84 -13.71 -26.05
CA GLY A 182 -13.86 -14.99 -26.76
C GLY A 182 -13.33 -16.16 -25.93
N ASN A 183 -12.60 -17.09 -26.56
CA ASN A 183 -12.21 -18.34 -25.91
C ASN A 183 -11.10 -18.13 -24.87
N SER A 184 -11.31 -18.65 -23.66
CA SER A 184 -10.33 -18.64 -22.55
C SER A 184 -8.96 -19.23 -22.96
N PRO A 185 -7.82 -18.65 -22.49
CA PRO A 185 -7.70 -17.52 -21.57
C PRO A 185 -7.70 -16.19 -22.34
N ALA A 186 -8.81 -15.47 -22.32
CA ALA A 186 -8.95 -14.16 -22.92
C ALA A 186 -9.30 -13.20 -21.79
N CYS A 187 -8.31 -12.43 -21.35
CA CYS A 187 -8.45 -11.45 -20.28
C CYS A 187 -8.28 -10.06 -20.83
N LEU A 188 -9.10 -9.13 -20.34
CA LEU A 188 -8.93 -7.71 -20.60
C LEU A 188 -7.90 -7.18 -19.61
N ASP A 189 -6.83 -6.58 -20.13
CA ASP A 189 -5.90 -5.78 -19.36
C ASP A 189 -6.53 -4.41 -19.06
N TRP A 190 -6.21 -3.83 -17.91
CA TRP A 190 -6.80 -2.55 -17.52
C TRP A 190 -6.35 -1.40 -18.44
N THR A 191 -5.19 -1.52 -19.08
CA THR A 191 -4.68 -0.59 -20.11
C THR A 191 -5.50 -0.61 -21.39
N GLU A 192 -6.36 -1.61 -21.56
CA GLU A 192 -7.25 -1.78 -22.71
C GLU A 192 -8.63 -1.14 -22.49
N ILE A 193 -8.83 -0.41 -21.39
CA ILE A 193 -10.08 0.32 -21.12
C ILE A 193 -9.92 1.76 -21.57
N CYS A 194 -10.83 2.24 -22.42
CA CYS A 194 -10.83 3.59 -22.94
C CYS A 194 -9.54 3.97 -23.68
N ASN A 195 -8.96 3.00 -24.40
CA ASN A 195 -7.76 3.18 -25.20
C ASN A 195 -8.08 3.53 -26.67
N GLY A 196 -9.36 3.59 -27.03
CA GLY A 196 -9.85 3.87 -28.39
C GLY A 196 -9.94 2.62 -29.29
N GLN A 197 -9.67 1.43 -28.76
CA GLN A 197 -9.76 0.15 -29.45
C GLN A 197 -10.86 -0.70 -28.81
N ILE A 198 -11.79 -1.22 -29.62
CA ILE A 198 -12.82 -2.15 -29.13
C ILE A 198 -12.20 -3.54 -28.97
N ASP A 199 -11.92 -3.92 -27.73
CA ASP A 199 -11.38 -5.20 -27.29
C ASP A 199 -12.48 -6.17 -26.80
N CYS A 200 -13.62 -5.68 -26.32
CA CYS A 200 -14.75 -6.51 -25.88
C CYS A 200 -15.73 -6.86 -27.03
N LEU A 201 -15.88 -8.16 -27.33
CA LEU A 201 -16.72 -8.65 -28.45
C LEU A 201 -18.22 -8.56 -28.17
N ASP A 202 -18.63 -8.35 -26.92
CA ASP A 202 -20.02 -8.29 -26.47
C ASP A 202 -20.64 -6.89 -26.48
N GLY A 203 -19.97 -5.90 -27.08
CA GLY A 203 -20.56 -4.58 -27.27
C GLY A 203 -19.57 -3.41 -27.22
N GLY A 204 -18.26 -3.66 -27.09
CA GLY A 204 -17.28 -2.59 -26.91
C GLY A 204 -17.44 -1.84 -25.59
N PHE A 205 -17.82 -2.55 -24.52
CA PHE A 205 -18.03 -1.98 -23.19
C PHE A 205 -16.77 -1.35 -22.58
N ASP A 206 -15.60 -1.80 -23.01
CA ASP A 206 -14.29 -1.22 -22.70
C ASP A 206 -14.14 0.23 -23.19
N GLU A 207 -14.91 0.63 -24.21
CA GLU A 207 -14.90 1.97 -24.80
C GLU A 207 -16.18 2.78 -24.51
N GLU A 208 -17.05 2.26 -23.64
CA GLU A 208 -18.25 2.99 -23.20
C GLU A 208 -17.98 3.89 -21.99
N TYR A 209 -18.64 5.05 -21.95
CA TYR A 209 -18.57 6.00 -20.83
C TYR A 209 -17.18 6.55 -20.48
N CYS A 210 -16.20 6.44 -21.37
CA CYS A 210 -14.84 6.99 -21.19
C CYS A 210 -14.82 8.49 -20.88
N TRP A 211 -15.83 9.23 -21.34
CA TRP A 211 -16.01 10.64 -21.00
C TRP A 211 -16.07 10.89 -19.48
N GLN A 212 -16.45 9.91 -18.66
CA GLN A 212 -16.44 10.04 -17.20
C GLN A 212 -15.02 10.18 -16.65
N LEU A 213 -14.04 9.55 -17.31
CA LEU A 213 -12.62 9.72 -17.02
C LEU A 213 -12.10 11.07 -17.57
N GLU A 214 -12.78 11.65 -18.56
CA GLU A 214 -12.41 12.93 -19.17
C GLU A 214 -12.94 14.17 -18.42
N ILE A 215 -14.05 14.03 -17.69
CA ILE A 215 -14.70 15.14 -16.98
C ILE A 215 -14.02 15.49 -15.65
N ASN A 216 -13.13 14.64 -15.14
CA ASN A 216 -12.47 14.92 -13.88
C ASN A 216 -11.54 16.16 -14.00
N GLU A 217 -11.81 17.15 -13.15
CA GLU A 217 -10.92 18.29 -12.96
C GLU A 217 -10.03 18.00 -11.76
N CYS A 218 -8.71 17.98 -11.99
CA CYS A 218 -7.73 17.84 -10.93
C CYS A 218 -7.59 19.16 -10.14
N ASN A 219 -7.18 19.05 -8.88
CA ASN A 219 -6.90 20.21 -8.04
C ASN A 219 -5.69 21.02 -8.56
N GLU A 220 -5.54 22.26 -8.10
CA GLU A 220 -4.40 23.11 -8.48
C GLU A 220 -3.02 22.50 -8.17
N ASN A 221 -2.93 21.51 -7.27
CA ASN A 221 -1.69 20.84 -6.88
C ASN A 221 -1.51 19.46 -7.51
N GLU A 222 -2.36 19.10 -8.48
CA GLU A 222 -2.35 17.80 -9.16
C GLU A 222 -2.01 17.96 -10.64
N TYR A 223 -1.40 16.93 -11.22
CA TYR A 223 -1.20 16.74 -12.65
C TYR A 223 -2.25 15.77 -13.17
N ARG A 224 -2.79 16.05 -14.36
CA ARG A 224 -3.82 15.22 -14.98
C ARG A 224 -3.18 14.34 -16.06
N CYS A 225 -3.25 13.02 -15.85
CA CYS A 225 -2.83 12.03 -16.85
C CYS A 225 -3.67 12.14 -18.12
N THR A 226 -3.18 11.63 -19.25
CA THR A 226 -3.89 11.71 -20.53
C THR A 226 -5.19 10.90 -20.48
N ASN A 227 -5.17 9.72 -19.85
CA ASN A 227 -6.33 8.87 -19.60
C ASN A 227 -7.24 9.35 -18.45
N GLY A 228 -6.94 10.50 -17.82
CA GLY A 228 -7.85 11.16 -16.88
C GLY A 228 -7.37 11.27 -15.43
N PRO A 229 -6.88 10.20 -14.77
CA PRO A 229 -6.46 10.23 -13.37
C PRO A 229 -5.60 11.43 -12.96
N CYS A 230 -5.75 11.84 -11.70
CA CYS A 230 -5.00 12.93 -11.12
C CYS A 230 -3.90 12.37 -10.20
N ILE A 231 -2.65 12.76 -10.44
CA ILE A 231 -1.50 12.47 -9.58
C ILE A 231 -1.01 13.76 -8.93
N ALA A 232 -0.20 13.68 -7.87
CA ALA A 232 0.38 14.87 -7.28
C ALA A 232 1.34 15.55 -8.28
N LYS A 233 1.38 16.90 -8.34
CA LYS A 233 2.32 17.61 -9.23
C LYS A 233 3.79 17.30 -8.97
N SER A 234 4.13 16.81 -7.78
CA SER A 234 5.48 16.34 -7.45
C SER A 234 5.89 15.09 -8.24
N PHE A 235 4.92 14.31 -8.70
CA PHE A 235 5.07 13.07 -9.46
C PHE A 235 4.99 13.29 -10.97
N PHE A 236 5.13 14.54 -11.43
CA PHE A 236 5.16 14.83 -12.85
C PHE A 236 6.60 15.00 -13.30
N GLN A 237 7.07 14.12 -14.18
CA GLN A 237 8.45 14.10 -14.69
C GLN A 237 9.47 13.91 -13.57
N ASP A 238 9.15 13.06 -12.61
CA ASP A 238 10.01 12.83 -11.44
C ASP A 238 10.93 11.61 -11.66
N ASP A 239 10.40 10.48 -12.13
CA ASP A 239 11.19 9.32 -12.56
C ASP A 239 10.66 8.60 -13.81
N ILE A 240 11.44 8.68 -14.89
CA ILE A 240 11.14 8.04 -16.18
C ILE A 240 10.97 6.51 -16.10
N TYR A 241 11.50 5.86 -15.06
CA TYR A 241 11.40 4.41 -14.87
C TYR A 241 10.26 4.01 -13.92
N ALA A 242 9.58 4.97 -13.30
CA ALA A 242 8.48 4.75 -12.38
C ALA A 242 7.31 5.70 -12.69
N PRO A 243 6.58 5.49 -13.80
CA PRO A 243 5.40 6.29 -14.11
C PRO A 243 4.30 6.11 -13.06
N ASP A 244 3.82 7.22 -12.48
CA ASP A 244 2.66 7.30 -11.59
C ASP A 244 1.35 7.32 -12.38
N CYS A 245 1.36 7.95 -13.55
CA CYS A 245 0.25 7.81 -14.46
C CYS A 245 0.19 6.39 -14.99
N LEU A 246 -1.00 5.82 -14.93
CA LEU A 246 -1.32 4.53 -15.53
C LEU A 246 -0.92 4.46 -17.01
N ASP A 247 -1.17 5.51 -17.78
CA ASP A 247 -0.76 5.59 -19.19
C ASP A 247 0.71 6.04 -19.39
N GLY A 248 1.46 6.22 -18.31
CA GLY A 248 2.83 6.74 -18.28
C GLY A 248 2.99 8.15 -18.82
N SER A 249 1.89 8.92 -18.94
CA SER A 249 1.89 10.24 -19.59
C SER A 249 2.60 11.35 -18.81
N ASP A 250 2.78 11.16 -17.51
CA ASP A 250 3.61 11.97 -16.63
C ASP A 250 5.09 11.93 -17.00
N GLU A 251 5.59 10.77 -17.44
CA GLU A 251 7.02 10.54 -17.66
C GLU A 251 7.49 10.64 -19.12
N ILE A 252 6.58 10.99 -20.04
CA ILE A 252 6.91 11.14 -21.45
C ILE A 252 7.79 12.40 -21.66
N GLN A 253 9.11 12.21 -21.71
CA GLN A 253 10.02 13.25 -22.19
C GLN A 253 9.79 13.55 -23.69
N LYS A 254 9.68 14.84 -24.04
CA LYS A 254 9.65 15.36 -25.42
C LYS A 254 10.83 14.92 -26.32
N SER A 255 11.86 14.27 -25.78
CA SER A 255 13.06 13.83 -26.50
C SER A 255 13.03 12.36 -26.94
N PHE A 256 12.16 11.53 -26.35
CA PHE A 256 11.92 10.14 -26.77
C PHE A 256 10.52 10.01 -27.35
N VAL A 257 10.28 10.74 -28.44
CA VAL A 257 9.36 10.25 -29.47
C VAL A 257 10.03 9.01 -30.07
N ILE A 258 9.92 7.85 -29.41
CA ILE A 258 9.74 6.64 -30.19
C ILE A 258 8.49 6.96 -30.99
N GLN A 259 8.66 7.08 -32.31
CA GLN A 259 7.53 7.22 -33.21
C GLN A 259 6.53 6.11 -32.88
N ALA A 260 5.52 6.44 -32.07
CA ALA A 260 4.21 5.86 -32.19
C ALA A 260 3.72 6.30 -33.57
N ASN A 261 4.26 5.66 -34.60
CA ASN A 261 3.66 5.67 -35.92
C ASN A 261 2.29 5.06 -35.69
N CYS A 262 1.29 5.92 -35.57
CA CYS A 262 -0.09 5.54 -35.71
C CYS A 262 -0.18 4.79 -37.04
N PHE A 263 -0.35 3.46 -37.00
CA PHE A 263 -0.76 2.71 -38.18
C PHE A 263 -2.20 3.12 -38.44
N GLN A 264 -2.38 4.19 -39.20
CA GLN A 264 -3.64 4.40 -39.89
C GLN A 264 -3.76 3.31 -40.95
N GLU A 265 -4.57 2.28 -40.67
CA GLU A 265 -5.10 1.46 -41.74
C GLU A 265 -5.94 2.36 -42.65
N MET A 266 -5.47 2.57 -43.88
CA MET A 266 -6.28 3.21 -44.91
C MET A 266 -7.44 2.28 -45.28
N PRO A 267 -8.69 2.78 -45.35
CA PRO A 267 -9.82 1.97 -45.77
C PRO A 267 -9.66 1.55 -47.23
N SER A 268 -9.97 0.27 -47.50
CA SER A 268 -10.03 -0.35 -48.83
C SER A 268 -11.14 0.23 -49.72
#